data_AF-A0A950I277-F1
#
_entry.id   AF-A0A950I277-F1
#
_cell.length_a   1.000
_cell.length_b   1.000
_cell.length_c   1.000
_cell.angle_alpha   90.00
_cell.angle_beta   90.00
_cell.angle_gamma   90.00
#
_symmetry.space_group_name_H-M   'P 1'
#
loop_
_entity.id
_entity.type
_entity.pdbx_description
1 polymer ?
#
loop_
_entity_poly.entity_id
_entity_poly.type
_entity_poly.pdbx_seq_one_letter_code
_entity_poly.pdbx_strand_id
1 'polypeptide(L)'
;MNDDFFTLPDFKPEQALLNLKRGLRDLRSLQERGDSFELQGQPVLQLSVDAKLLHAKLARKPARSPEWDRKTCKNSADVRALQDEIKRRLLRWTDETP
;
A
#
# COMPACT_ATOMS: atom_id res chain seq x y z
N MET A 1 35.78 11.10 -14.11
CA MET A 1 34.48 11.24 -13.43
C MET A 1 33.53 10.31 -14.14
N ASN A 2 33.08 9.24 -13.48
CA ASN A 2 32.27 8.20 -14.11
C ASN A 2 30.80 8.63 -14.12
N ASP A 3 30.20 8.69 -15.31
CA ASP A 3 28.85 9.18 -15.61
C ASP A 3 27.80 8.06 -15.40
N ASP A 4 27.87 7.36 -14.26
CA ASP A 4 26.97 6.25 -13.89
C ASP A 4 25.80 6.72 -13.01
N PHE A 5 25.46 8.01 -13.05
CA PHE A 5 24.62 8.64 -12.03
C PHE A 5 23.13 8.84 -12.41
N PHE A 6 22.74 8.44 -13.62
CA PHE A 6 21.38 8.68 -14.15
C PHE A 6 20.67 7.47 -14.75
N THR A 7 21.17 6.25 -14.53
CA THR A 7 20.34 5.06 -14.71
C THR A 7 19.23 5.15 -13.67
N LEU A 8 18.05 5.61 -14.10
CA LEU A 8 16.84 5.56 -13.27
C LEU A 8 16.75 4.14 -12.76
N PRO A 9 16.85 3.92 -11.43
CA PRO A 9 16.92 2.57 -10.90
C PRO A 9 15.68 1.81 -11.37
N ASP A 10 15.88 0.60 -11.87
CA ASP A 10 14.78 -0.30 -12.19
C ASP A 10 13.77 -0.28 -11.04
N PHE A 11 12.48 -0.23 -11.40
CA PHE A 11 11.45 -0.29 -10.38
C PHE A 11 11.56 -1.63 -9.65
N LYS A 12 11.96 -1.57 -8.38
CA LYS A 12 12.08 -2.75 -7.50
C LYS A 12 10.79 -2.91 -6.71
N PRO A 13 9.81 -3.71 -7.16
CA PRO A 13 8.51 -3.84 -6.50
C PRO A 13 8.64 -4.35 -5.06
N GLU A 14 9.56 -5.26 -4.79
CA GLU A 14 9.82 -5.80 -3.45
C GLU A 14 10.34 -4.73 -2.48
N GLN A 15 11.27 -3.88 -2.94
CA GLN A 15 11.81 -2.81 -2.12
C GLN A 15 10.78 -1.69 -1.91
N ALA A 16 9.95 -1.41 -2.93
CA ALA A 16 8.82 -0.51 -2.81
C ALA A 16 7.77 -1.03 -1.81
N LEU A 17 7.46 -2.34 -1.86
CA LEU A 17 6.57 -3.00 -0.91
C LEU A 17 7.10 -2.89 0.52
N LEU A 18 8.38 -3.14 0.74
CA LEU A 18 8.98 -3.04 2.07
C LEU A 18 8.86 -1.62 2.63
N ASN A 19 9.14 -0.60 1.82
CA ASN A 19 8.99 0.80 2.20
C ASN A 19 7.52 1.17 2.48
N LEU A 20 6.59 0.67 1.66
CA LEU A 20 5.16 0.86 1.85
C LEU A 20 4.69 0.21 3.16
N LYS A 21 5.04 -1.07 3.40
CA LYS A 21 4.71 -1.79 4.64
C LYS A 21 5.25 -1.05 5.87
N ARG A 22 6.48 -0.54 5.82
CA ARG A 22 7.06 0.29 6.90
C ARG A 22 6.23 1.56 7.15
N GLY A 23 5.87 2.29 6.10
CA GLY A 23 5.04 3.50 6.23
C GLY A 23 3.62 3.21 6.75
N LEU A 24 3.08 2.03 6.47
CA LEU A 24 1.78 1.60 6.98
C LEU A 24 1.83 1.12 8.43
N ARG A 25 2.91 0.46 8.84
CA ARG A 25 3.14 0.06 10.24
C ARG A 25 3.25 1.25 11.20
N ASP A 26 3.69 2.40 10.69
CA ASP A 26 3.72 3.65 11.46
C ASP A 26 2.30 4.15 11.79
N LEU A 27 1.30 3.78 10.99
CA LEU A 27 -0.10 4.11 11.21
C LEU A 27 -0.68 3.18 12.29
N ARG A 28 -0.76 3.68 13.53
CA ARG A 28 -1.22 2.92 14.72
C ARG A 28 -2.60 2.26 14.58
N SER A 29 -3.44 2.74 13.67
CA SER A 29 -4.77 2.18 13.42
C SER A 29 -4.74 0.87 12.62
N LEU A 30 -3.66 0.62 11.87
CA LEU A 30 -3.53 -0.58 11.03
C LEU A 30 -2.74 -1.66 11.74
N GLN A 31 -3.20 -2.89 11.60
CA GLN A 31 -2.54 -4.07 12.12
C GLN A 31 -2.08 -4.94 10.96
N GLU A 32 -0.78 -5.21 10.88
CA GLU A 32 -0.23 -6.05 9.82
C GLU A 32 -0.51 -7.54 10.09
N ARG A 33 -1.01 -8.23 9.07
CA ARG A 33 -1.22 -9.68 9.01
C ARG A 33 -0.54 -10.27 7.78
N GLY A 34 0.80 -10.33 7.83
CA GLY A 34 1.62 -10.88 6.76
C GLY A 34 1.59 -10.01 5.49
N ASP A 35 0.66 -10.31 4.60
CA ASP A 35 0.46 -9.59 3.33
C ASP A 35 -0.81 -8.72 3.29
N SER A 36 -1.63 -8.81 4.34
CA SER A 36 -2.81 -7.96 4.53
C SER A 36 -2.64 -7.02 5.72
N PHE A 37 -3.44 -5.96 5.73
CA PHE A 37 -3.60 -5.08 6.89
C PHE A 37 -5.06 -5.02 7.29
N GLU A 38 -5.28 -5.00 8.59
CA GLU A 38 -6.58 -4.97 9.23
C GLU A 38 -6.75 -3.66 9.99
N LEU A 39 -7.96 -3.10 9.93
CA LEU A 39 -8.40 -1.97 10.75
C LEU A 39 -9.48 -2.51 11.69
N GLN A 40 -9.26 -2.43 13.01
CA GLN A 40 -10.23 -2.93 14.02
C GLN A 40 -10.70 -4.38 13.76
N GLY A 41 -9.81 -5.25 13.27
CA GLY A 41 -10.12 -6.65 12.94
C GLY A 41 -10.85 -6.86 11.60
N GLN A 42 -10.98 -5.82 10.78
CA GLN A 42 -11.55 -5.92 9.42
C GLN A 42 -10.44 -5.77 8.37
N PRO A 43 -10.36 -6.66 7.37
CA PRO A 43 -9.33 -6.56 6.35
C PRO A 43 -9.58 -5.34 5.47
N VAL A 44 -8.61 -4.44 5.38
CA VAL A 44 -8.75 -3.18 4.61
C VAL A 44 -7.73 -3.03 3.49
N LEU A 45 -6.63 -3.79 3.54
CA LEU A 45 -5.58 -3.73 2.54
C LEU A 45 -4.96 -5.11 2.35
N GLN A 46 -4.57 -5.43 1.12
CA GLN A 46 -3.73 -6.57 0.74
C GLN A 46 -2.68 -6.09 -0.25
N LEU A 47 -1.43 -6.51 -0.08
CA LEU A 47 -0.30 -6.00 -0.84
C LEU A 47 0.57 -7.12 -1.40
N SER A 48 0.31 -7.55 -2.62
CA SER A 48 1.11 -8.58 -3.27
C SER A 48 2.08 -7.96 -4.27
N VAL A 49 3.17 -8.65 -4.57
CA VAL A 49 4.13 -8.23 -5.60
C VAL A 49 4.38 -9.37 -6.57
N ASP A 50 4.63 -8.98 -7.80
CA ASP A 50 5.12 -9.83 -8.88
C ASP A 50 6.54 -9.37 -9.26
N ALA A 51 7.18 -10.08 -10.19
CA ALA A 51 8.57 -9.79 -10.59
C ALA A 51 8.80 -8.36 -11.11
N LYS A 52 7.75 -7.68 -11.58
CA LYS A 52 7.84 -6.32 -12.17
C LYS A 52 6.81 -5.33 -11.64
N LEU A 53 5.79 -5.79 -10.91
CA LEU A 53 4.62 -4.99 -10.55
C LEU A 53 4.29 -5.18 -9.07
N LEU A 54 3.78 -4.14 -8.45
CA LEU A 54 3.19 -4.21 -7.11
C LEU A 54 1.67 -4.15 -7.25
N HIS A 55 0.99 -5.15 -6.72
CA HIS A 55 -0.46 -5.24 -6.72
C HIS A 55 -0.99 -4.93 -5.32
N ALA A 56 -1.82 -3.91 -5.22
CA ALA A 56 -2.49 -3.55 -3.99
C ALA A 56 -4.00 -3.72 -4.15
N LYS A 57 -4.64 -4.32 -3.16
CA LYS A 57 -6.10 -4.39 -3.05
C LYS A 57 -6.51 -3.58 -1.85
N LEU A 58 -7.23 -2.50 -2.07
CA LEU A 58 -7.73 -1.63 -1.01
C LEU A 58 -9.23 -1.88 -0.86
N ALA A 59 -9.70 -2.14 0.34
CA ALA A 59 -11.12 -2.12 0.63
C ALA A 59 -11.69 -0.74 0.24
N ARG A 60 -12.96 -0.68 -0.20
CA ARG A 60 -13.68 0.60 -0.32
C ARG A 60 -14.18 1.09 1.04
N LYS A 61 -14.65 0.16 1.86
CA LYS A 61 -15.14 0.37 3.22
C LYS A 61 -14.68 -0.78 4.13
N PRO A 62 -14.36 -0.53 5.41
CA PRO A 62 -13.97 -1.56 6.35
C PRO A 62 -15.22 -2.40 6.68
N ALA A 63 -15.15 -3.69 6.34
CA ALA A 63 -16.25 -4.64 6.51
C ALA A 63 -15.70 -6.06 6.58
N ARG A 64 -16.51 -7.03 7.04
CA ARG A 64 -16.14 -8.46 7.07
C ARG A 64 -15.85 -9.02 5.67
N SER A 65 -16.58 -8.54 4.67
CA SER A 65 -16.37 -8.85 3.25
C SER A 65 -16.42 -7.55 2.45
N PRO A 66 -15.30 -6.81 2.38
CA PRO A 66 -15.27 -5.52 1.74
C PRO A 66 -15.19 -5.66 0.22
N GLU A 67 -15.67 -4.63 -0.48
CA GLU A 67 -15.41 -4.49 -1.91
C GLU A 67 -13.97 -4.06 -2.12
N TRP A 68 -13.21 -4.84 -2.89
CA TRP A 68 -11.79 -4.61 -3.14
C TRP A 68 -11.56 -3.82 -4.41
N ASP A 69 -10.88 -2.69 -4.28
CA ASP A 69 -10.35 -1.89 -5.38
C ASP A 69 -8.92 -2.35 -5.69
N ARG A 70 -8.68 -2.82 -6.91
CA ARG A 70 -7.39 -3.36 -7.34
C ARG A 70 -6.56 -2.25 -7.98
N LYS A 71 -5.36 -2.03 -7.46
CA LYS A 71 -4.37 -1.08 -7.95
C LYS A 71 -3.11 -1.85 -8.35
N THR A 72 -2.48 -1.41 -9.43
CA THR A 72 -1.23 -1.97 -9.91
C THR A 72 -0.23 -0.84 -10.07
N CYS A 73 0.92 -0.96 -9.40
CA CYS A 73 1.99 0.01 -9.45
C CYS A 73 3.16 -0.56 -10.26
N LYS A 74 3.61 0.20 -11.24
CA LYS A 74 4.73 -0.17 -12.14
C LYS A 74 5.97 0.72 -11.95
N ASN A 75 5.87 1.74 -11.12
CA ASN A 75 6.94 2.68 -10.82
C ASN A 75 6.73 3.30 -9.43
N SER A 76 7.72 4.06 -8.96
CA SER A 76 7.70 4.72 -7.66
C SER A 76 6.62 5.80 -7.53
N ALA A 77 6.19 6.44 -8.62
CA ALA A 77 5.12 7.43 -8.59
C ALA A 77 3.76 6.79 -8.30
N ASP A 78 3.47 5.64 -8.92
CA ASP A 78 2.27 4.85 -8.62
C ASP A 78 2.25 4.39 -7.16
N VAL A 79 3.40 4.02 -6.59
CA VAL A 79 3.50 3.60 -5.18
C VAL A 79 3.21 4.76 -4.23
N ARG A 80 3.70 5.98 -4.54
CA ARG A 80 3.38 7.17 -3.76
C ARG A 80 1.89 7.50 -3.85
N ALA A 81 1.32 7.50 -5.06
CA ALA A 81 -0.11 7.74 -5.26
C ALA A 81 -0.98 6.71 -4.52
N LEU A 82 -0.56 5.44 -4.52
CA LEU A 82 -1.18 4.38 -3.73
C LEU A 82 -1.10 4.68 -2.23
N GLN A 83 0.06 5.06 -1.72
CA GLN A 83 0.25 5.40 -0.32
C GLN A 83 -0.65 6.59 0.11
N ASP A 84 -0.73 7.64 -0.70
CA ASP A 84 -1.64 8.77 -0.48
C ASP A 84 -3.11 8.36 -0.52
N GLU A 85 -3.49 7.44 -1.41
CA GLU A 85 -4.84 6.88 -1.45
C GLU A 85 -5.16 6.05 -0.20
N ILE A 86 -4.23 5.21 0.29
CA ILE A 86 -4.39 4.45 1.53
C ILE A 86 -4.58 5.40 2.71
N LYS A 87 -3.75 6.44 2.84
CA LYS A 87 -3.88 7.44 3.92
C LYS A 87 -5.23 8.15 3.86
N ARG A 88 -5.68 8.59 2.68
CA ARG A 88 -6.99 9.24 2.50
C ARG A 88 -8.15 8.32 2.89
N ARG A 89 -8.11 7.06 2.45
CA ARG A 89 -9.14 6.06 2.82
C ARG A 89 -9.10 5.75 4.31
N LEU A 90 -7.91 5.62 4.90
CA LEU A 90 -7.75 5.36 6.32
C LEU A 90 -8.35 6.50 7.14
N LEU A 91 -8.02 7.76 6.82
CA LEU A 91 -8.59 8.94 7.47
C LEU A 91 -10.11 8.90 7.42
N ARG A 92 -10.69 8.62 6.24
CA ARG A 92 -12.14 8.49 6.07
C ARG A 92 -12.72 7.38 6.95
N TRP A 93 -12.09 6.21 6.99
CA TRP A 93 -12.58 5.08 7.79
C TRP A 93 -12.46 5.32 9.29
N THR A 94 -11.42 6.04 9.73
CA THR A 94 -11.23 6.38 11.14
C THR A 94 -12.10 7.56 11.59
N ASP A 95 -12.42 8.49 10.67
CA ASP A 95 -13.31 9.64 10.91
C ASP A 95 -14.79 9.20 10.95
N GLU A 96 -15.18 8.22 10.11
CA GLU A 96 -16.52 7.63 10.12
C GLU A 96 -16.76 6.67 11.32
N THR A 97 -15.75 6.38 12.15
CA THR A 97 -15.91 5.65 13.43
C THR A 97 -16.09 6.64 14.59
N PRO A 98 -17.31 6.81 15.15
CA PRO A 98 -17.56 7.63 16.33
C PRO A 98 -16.96 7.05 17.63
#